data_AF-A0A354GDK1-F1
#
_entry.id   AF-A0A354GDK1-F1
#
_cell.length_a   1.000
_cell.length_b   1.000
_cell.length_c   1.000
_cell.angle_alpha   90.00
_cell.angle_beta   90.00
_cell.angle_gamma   90.00
#
_symmetry.space_group_name_H-M   'P 1'
#
loop_
_entity.id
_entity.type
_entity.pdbx_description
1 polymer ?
#
loop_
_entity_poly.entity_id
_entity_poly.type
_entity_poly.pdbx_seq_one_letter_code
_entity_poly.pdbx_strand_id
1 'polypeptide(L)'
;MEIEMLFIGISVFLIGFLILIFRENIGNIYNVMKLSESEKEYYKKIVLRRLGLLLLILGIIITAIYFIPVDNFRLSLVSITEGKQLILQILGIVLICYGLFSIIVRIMKKEEKFYKKLEPMKRQYGSIKGTIVHIIGYTIAPIVLGLFLIFKDLLSTI
;
A
#
# COMPACT_ATOMS: atom_id res chain seq x y z
N MET A 1 6.12 25.45 20.21
CA MET A 1 7.53 25.02 20.24
C MET A 1 7.75 23.67 20.94
N GLU A 2 7.50 23.50 22.24
CA GLU A 2 7.80 22.22 22.94
C GLU A 2 6.96 21.02 22.44
N ILE A 3 5.67 21.20 22.20
CA ILE A 3 4.77 20.14 21.70
C ILE A 3 5.10 19.74 20.24
N GLU A 4 5.53 20.70 19.42
CA GLU A 4 5.91 20.45 18.02
C GLU A 4 7.21 19.63 17.94
N MET A 5 8.20 19.97 18.77
CA MET A 5 9.44 19.20 18.90
C MET A 5 9.18 17.77 19.37
N LEU A 6 8.23 17.57 20.29
CA LEU A 6 7.79 16.24 20.73
C LEU A 6 7.14 15.45 19.57
N PHE A 7 6.26 16.08 18.79
CA PHE A 7 5.64 15.46 17.62
C PHE A 7 6.64 15.08 16.54
N ILE A 8 7.66 15.92 16.31
CA ILE A 8 8.76 15.63 15.38
C ILE A 8 9.56 14.42 15.89
N GLY A 9 9.92 14.42 17.18
CA GLY A 9 10.64 13.31 17.80
C GLY A 9 9.89 11.98 17.67
N ILE A 10 8.58 11.99 17.95
CA ILE A 10 7.70 10.81 17.81
C ILE A 10 7.59 10.38 16.35
N SER A 11 7.45 11.31 15.41
CA SER A 11 7.31 11.00 13.97
C SER A 11 8.59 10.39 13.39
N VAL A 12 9.76 10.95 13.73
CA VAL A 12 11.06 10.39 13.32
C VAL A 12 11.27 9.01 13.94
N PHE A 13 10.92 8.84 15.22
CA PHE A 13 10.98 7.54 15.90
C PHE A 13 10.08 6.49 15.23
N LEU A 14 8.83 6.84 14.92
CA LEU A 14 7.88 5.94 14.26
C LEU A 14 8.33 5.55 12.84
N ILE A 15 8.88 6.50 12.06
CA ILE A 15 9.43 6.22 10.73
C ILE A 15 10.62 5.25 10.85
N GLY A 16 11.55 5.51 11.78
CA GLY A 16 12.68 4.62 12.04
C GLY A 16 12.24 3.22 12.46
N PHE A 17 11.24 3.13 13.34
CA PHE A 17 10.67 1.87 13.81
C PHE A 17 9.99 1.09 12.68
N LEU A 18 9.22 1.76 11.81
CA LEU A 18 8.61 1.15 10.63
C LEU A 18 9.66 0.62 9.64
N ILE A 19 10.76 1.34 9.43
CA ILE A 19 11.87 0.88 8.59
C ILE A 19 12.51 -0.39 9.17
N LEU A 20 12.67 -0.48 10.50
CA LEU A 20 13.21 -1.66 11.17
C LEU A 20 12.29 -2.87 11.05
N ILE A 21 11.00 -2.71 11.37
CA ILE A 21 9.98 -3.77 11.21
C ILE A 21 9.92 -4.24 9.75
N PHE A 22 9.98 -3.31 8.81
CA PHE A 22 9.93 -3.63 7.39
C PHE A 22 11.18 -4.42 6.95
N ARG A 23 12.36 -4.02 7.41
CA ARG A 23 13.62 -4.73 7.14
C ARG A 23 13.58 -6.16 7.69
N GLU A 24 13.07 -6.34 8.90
CA GLU A 24 12.96 -7.66 9.55
C GLU A 24 11.94 -8.56 8.82
N ASN A 25 10.77 -8.02 8.47
CA ASN A 25 9.76 -8.75 7.72
C ASN A 25 10.21 -9.11 6.30
N ILE A 26 10.95 -8.24 5.61
CA ILE A 26 11.54 -8.60 4.32
C ILE A 26 12.58 -9.72 4.47
N GLY A 27 13.36 -9.74 5.56
CA GLY A 27 14.26 -10.85 5.88
C GLY A 27 13.52 -12.19 6.01
N ASN A 28 12.34 -12.17 6.63
CA ASN A 28 11.48 -13.35 6.73
C ASN A 28 10.92 -13.77 5.36
N ILE A 29 10.46 -12.81 4.54
CA ILE A 29 9.98 -13.11 3.17
C ILE A 29 11.12 -13.69 2.33
N TYR A 30 12.35 -13.17 2.47
CA TYR A 30 13.55 -13.66 1.80
C TYR A 30 13.84 -15.15 2.09
N ASN A 31 13.67 -15.57 3.35
CA ASN A 31 13.91 -16.97 3.75
C ASN A 31 12.86 -17.95 3.18
N VAL A 32 11.67 -17.46 2.85
CA VAL A 32 10.57 -18.28 2.31
C VAL A 32 10.58 -18.32 0.76
N MET A 33 11.26 -17.36 0.12
CA MET A 33 11.38 -17.33 -1.33
C MET A 33 12.44 -18.35 -1.81
N LYS A 34 12.02 -19.28 -2.68
CA LYS A 34 12.92 -20.19 -3.41
C LYS A 34 13.66 -19.43 -4.53
N LEU A 35 14.61 -18.58 -4.16
CA LEU A 35 15.48 -17.85 -5.07
C LEU A 35 16.83 -18.56 -5.19
N SER A 36 17.43 -18.53 -6.36
CA SER A 36 18.84 -18.87 -6.53
C SER A 36 19.74 -17.88 -5.78
N GLU A 37 20.98 -18.26 -5.48
CA GLU A 37 21.92 -17.39 -4.74
C GLU A 37 22.20 -16.08 -5.48
N SER A 38 22.23 -16.08 -6.81
CA SER A 38 22.39 -14.86 -7.62
C SER A 38 21.18 -13.92 -7.53
N GLU A 39 19.96 -14.47 -7.53
CA GLU A 39 18.72 -13.68 -7.35
C GLU A 39 18.60 -13.12 -5.94
N LYS A 40 19.00 -13.90 -4.92
CA LYS A 40 19.07 -13.46 -3.53
C LYS A 40 20.01 -12.26 -3.38
N GLU A 41 21.19 -12.34 -4.01
CA GLU A 41 22.17 -11.28 -3.96
C GLU A 41 21.69 -10.02 -4.70
N TYR A 42 21.04 -10.18 -5.86
CA TYR A 42 20.38 -9.08 -6.58
C TYR A 42 19.30 -8.41 -5.72
N TYR A 43 18.41 -9.19 -5.11
CA TYR A 43 17.33 -8.67 -4.29
C TYR A 43 17.84 -7.90 -3.07
N LYS A 44 18.87 -8.42 -2.39
CA LYS A 44 19.48 -7.79 -1.22
C LYS A 44 20.23 -6.50 -1.58
N LYS A 45 21.04 -6.52 -2.64
CA LYS A 45 21.86 -5.34 -3.02
C LYS A 45 21.05 -4.24 -3.69
N ILE A 46 20.06 -4.60 -4.50
CA ILE A 46 19.36 -3.65 -5.35
C ILE A 46 17.96 -3.36 -4.81
N VAL A 47 17.13 -4.37 -4.61
CA VAL A 47 15.72 -4.15 -4.26
C VAL A 47 15.59 -3.59 -2.84
N LEU A 48 16.18 -4.25 -1.84
CA LEU A 48 16.13 -3.77 -0.44
C LEU A 48 16.70 -2.35 -0.29
N ARG A 49 17.84 -2.10 -0.93
CA ARG A 49 18.53 -0.81 -0.84
C ARG A 49 17.73 0.31 -1.48
N ARG A 50 17.15 0.08 -2.67
CA ARG A 50 16.29 1.06 -3.35
C ARG A 50 15.00 1.32 -2.58
N LEU A 51 14.41 0.28 -1.99
CA LEU A 51 13.18 0.38 -1.23
C LEU A 51 13.40 1.15 0.09
N GLY A 52 14.50 0.89 0.80
CA GLY A 52 14.89 1.67 1.98
C GLY A 52 15.14 3.15 1.66
N LEU A 53 15.80 3.44 0.52
CA LEU A 53 16.01 4.82 0.07
C LEU A 53 14.68 5.53 -0.26
N LEU A 54 13.76 4.84 -0.92
CA LEU A 54 12.42 5.35 -1.22
C LEU A 54 11.65 5.72 0.05
N LEU A 55 11.69 4.84 1.06
CA LEU A 55 11.02 5.10 2.35
C LEU A 55 11.66 6.27 3.10
N LEU A 56 12.99 6.41 3.04
CA LEU A 56 13.68 7.55 3.64
C LEU A 56 13.28 8.87 2.98
N ILE A 57 13.27 8.92 1.65
CA ILE A 57 12.85 10.11 0.89
C ILE A 57 11.41 10.48 1.23
N LEU A 58 10.51 9.49 1.31
CA LEU A 58 9.11 9.71 1.67
C LEU A 58 8.99 10.29 3.09
N GLY A 59 9.76 9.78 4.05
CA GLY A 59 9.81 10.31 5.41
C GLY A 59 10.29 11.77 5.48
N ILE A 60 11.30 12.13 4.68
CA ILE A 60 11.80 13.51 4.58
C ILE A 60 10.72 14.43 3.99
N ILE A 61 10.02 14.01 2.92
CA ILE A 61 8.95 14.79 2.30
C ILE A 61 7.81 15.05 3.28
N ILE A 62 7.36 14.02 4.00
CA ILE A 62 6.29 14.15 5.01
C ILE A 62 6.71 15.14 6.10
N THR A 63 7.95 15.03 6.57
CA THR A 63 8.50 15.94 7.58
C THR A 63 8.57 17.37 7.03
N ALA A 64 9.02 17.57 5.80
CA ALA A 64 9.11 18.89 5.17
C ALA A 64 7.74 19.55 5.00
N ILE A 65 6.70 18.79 4.62
CA ILE A 65 5.32 19.28 4.51
C ILE A 65 4.78 19.78 5.86
N TYR A 66 5.18 19.14 6.96
CA TYR A 66 4.76 19.53 8.31
C TYR A 66 5.31 20.89 8.75
N PHE A 67 6.47 21.32 8.24
CA PHE A 67 7.11 22.60 8.60
C PHE A 67 6.65 23.80 7.76
N ILE A 68 5.70 23.63 6.84
CA ILE A 68 5.19 24.74 6.02
C ILE A 68 4.25 25.60 6.88
N PRO A 69 4.51 26.92 7.06
CA PRO A 69 3.73 27.80 7.94
C PRO A 69 2.25 27.89 7.57
N VAL A 70 1.37 27.86 8.59
CA VAL A 70 -0.09 27.67 8.49
C VAL A 70 -0.81 28.71 7.62
N ASP A 71 -0.21 29.89 7.45
CA ASP A 71 -0.84 31.04 6.79
C ASP A 71 -0.73 30.93 5.25
N ASN A 72 0.40 30.42 4.74
CA ASN A 72 0.54 29.92 3.37
C ASN A 72 -0.06 28.50 3.23
N PHE A 73 -0.22 27.80 4.35
CA PHE A 73 -0.84 26.49 4.44
C PHE A 73 -2.35 26.54 4.22
N ARG A 74 -3.10 27.64 4.38
CA ARG A 74 -4.56 27.64 4.10
C ARG A 74 -4.91 27.60 2.62
N LEU A 75 -4.21 28.37 1.79
CA LEU A 75 -4.34 28.33 0.32
C LEU A 75 -3.78 27.03 -0.26
N SER A 76 -2.65 26.57 0.28
CA SER A 76 -2.12 25.24 -0.06
C SER A 76 -2.92 24.11 0.59
N LEU A 77 -3.65 24.28 1.70
CA LEU A 77 -4.52 23.27 2.29
C LEU A 77 -5.73 23.05 1.41
N VAL A 78 -6.32 24.09 0.84
CA VAL A 78 -7.40 23.92 -0.15
C VAL A 78 -6.86 23.14 -1.34
N SER A 79 -5.70 23.52 -1.90
CA SER A 79 -5.07 22.78 -3.01
C SER A 79 -4.58 21.37 -2.64
N ILE A 80 -4.16 21.14 -1.39
CA ILE A 80 -3.71 19.85 -0.84
C ILE A 80 -4.92 18.99 -0.52
N THR A 81 -6.05 19.58 -0.10
CA THR A 81 -7.29 18.84 0.18
C THR A 81 -7.92 18.40 -1.13
N GLU A 82 -7.98 19.29 -2.13
CA GLU A 82 -8.33 18.94 -3.50
C GLU A 82 -7.37 17.92 -4.10
N GLY A 83 -6.06 18.09 -3.90
CA GLY A 83 -5.03 17.14 -4.33
C GLY A 83 -5.15 15.77 -3.66
N LYS A 84 -5.42 15.74 -2.34
CA LYS A 84 -5.68 14.51 -1.59
C LYS A 84 -6.94 13.83 -2.11
N GLN A 85 -8.00 14.58 -2.37
CA GLN A 85 -9.25 14.06 -2.89
C GLN A 85 -9.04 13.45 -4.29
N LEU A 86 -8.33 14.15 -5.18
CA LEU A 86 -7.95 13.63 -6.48
C LEU A 86 -7.11 12.34 -6.38
N ILE A 87 -6.14 12.30 -5.47
CA ILE A 87 -5.31 11.10 -5.24
C ILE A 87 -6.19 9.93 -4.75
N LEU A 88 -7.12 10.17 -3.83
CA LEU A 88 -8.04 9.14 -3.34
C LEU A 88 -8.99 8.64 -4.43
N GLN A 89 -9.48 9.53 -5.29
CA GLN A 89 -10.31 9.15 -6.44
C GLN A 89 -9.51 8.31 -7.46
N ILE A 90 -8.28 8.71 -7.78
CA ILE A 90 -7.38 7.93 -8.65
C ILE A 90 -7.12 6.55 -8.03
N LEU A 91 -6.82 6.49 -6.74
CA LEU A 91 -6.62 5.23 -6.03
C LEU A 91 -7.89 4.37 -6.07
N GLY A 92 -9.07 4.99 -5.91
CA GLY A 92 -10.36 4.33 -6.01
C GLY A 92 -10.60 3.72 -7.39
N ILE A 93 -10.33 4.47 -8.45
CA ILE A 93 -10.42 4.00 -9.85
C ILE A 93 -9.46 2.82 -10.06
N VAL A 94 -8.21 2.92 -9.60
CA VAL A 94 -7.21 1.84 -9.72
C VAL A 94 -7.68 0.57 -8.99
N LEU A 95 -8.26 0.69 -7.78
CA LEU A 95 -8.79 -0.44 -7.03
C LEU A 95 -9.99 -1.10 -7.72
N ILE A 96 -10.90 -0.32 -8.29
CA ILE A 96 -12.03 -0.84 -9.08
C ILE A 96 -11.50 -1.57 -10.32
N CYS A 97 -10.61 -0.94 -11.09
CA CYS A 97 -9.98 -1.55 -12.25
C CYS A 97 -9.26 -2.85 -11.90
N TYR A 98 -8.59 -2.90 -10.75
CA TYR A 98 -7.95 -4.12 -10.25
C TYR A 98 -8.96 -5.24 -9.94
N GLY A 99 -10.05 -4.91 -9.26
CA GLY A 99 -11.11 -5.87 -8.98
C GLY A 99 -11.81 -6.38 -10.25
N LEU A 100 -12.08 -5.50 -11.20
CA LEU A 100 -12.61 -5.87 -12.53
C LEU A 100 -11.63 -6.75 -13.32
N PHE A 101 -10.34 -6.40 -13.31
CA PHE A 101 -9.30 -7.25 -13.87
C PHE A 101 -9.32 -8.64 -13.23
N SER A 102 -9.55 -8.72 -11.91
CA SER A 102 -9.68 -10.00 -11.22
C SER A 102 -10.87 -10.84 -11.70
N ILE A 103 -12.00 -10.20 -11.97
CA ILE A 103 -13.16 -10.86 -12.57
C ILE A 103 -12.80 -11.41 -13.95
N ILE A 104 -12.18 -10.58 -14.81
CA ILE A 104 -11.78 -10.97 -16.16
C ILE A 104 -10.83 -12.18 -16.14
N VAL A 105 -9.79 -12.15 -15.29
CA VAL A 105 -8.84 -13.26 -15.17
C VAL A 105 -9.52 -14.58 -14.81
N ARG A 106 -10.54 -14.54 -13.94
CA ARG A 106 -11.32 -15.73 -13.54
C ARG A 106 -12.23 -16.23 -14.65
N ILE A 107 -12.92 -15.32 -15.35
CA ILE A 107 -13.75 -15.69 -16.50
C ILE A 107 -12.89 -16.36 -17.58
N MET A 108 -11.67 -15.84 -17.79
CA MET A 108 -10.70 -16.41 -18.73
C MET A 108 -10.03 -17.70 -18.23
N LYS A 109 -10.30 -18.14 -17.00
CA LYS A 109 -9.65 -19.29 -16.34
C LYS A 109 -8.11 -19.21 -16.36
N LYS A 110 -7.56 -18.01 -16.14
CA LYS A 110 -6.10 -17.73 -16.14
C LYS A 110 -5.56 -17.46 -14.75
N GLU A 111 -6.22 -17.92 -13.69
CA GLU A 111 -5.87 -17.60 -12.31
C GLU A 111 -4.44 -18.04 -11.97
N GLU A 112 -3.99 -19.20 -12.45
CA GLU A 112 -2.64 -19.70 -12.18
C GLU A 112 -1.54 -18.79 -12.76
N LYS A 113 -1.83 -18.10 -13.86
CA LYS A 113 -0.88 -17.18 -14.51
C LYS A 113 -0.72 -15.87 -13.74
N PHE A 114 -1.81 -15.36 -13.16
CA PHE A 114 -1.84 -14.03 -12.55
C PHE A 114 -1.86 -14.05 -11.01
N TYR A 115 -2.28 -15.16 -10.38
CA TYR A 115 -2.49 -15.28 -8.94
C TYR A 115 -1.66 -16.40 -8.31
N LYS A 116 -0.37 -16.13 -8.11
CA LYS A 116 0.58 -17.03 -7.43
C LYS A 116 0.16 -17.41 -6.00
N LYS A 117 -0.73 -16.65 -5.36
CA LYS A 117 -1.20 -16.88 -3.98
C LYS A 117 -2.47 -17.73 -3.87
N LEU A 118 -3.18 -18.00 -4.97
CA LEU A 118 -4.41 -18.78 -4.92
C LEU A 118 -4.17 -20.21 -4.42
N GLU A 119 -3.17 -20.90 -4.99
CA GLU A 119 -2.84 -22.28 -4.60
C GLU A 119 -2.33 -22.39 -3.15
N PRO A 120 -1.42 -21.53 -2.66
CA PRO A 120 -1.08 -21.47 -1.24
C PRO A 120 -2.32 -21.28 -0.33
N MET A 121 -3.25 -20.39 -0.70
CA MET A 121 -4.48 -20.18 0.08
C MET A 121 -5.40 -21.40 0.08
N LYS A 122 -5.55 -22.10 -1.05
CA LYS A 122 -6.32 -23.36 -1.11
C LYS A 122 -5.70 -24.45 -0.25
N ARG A 123 -4.37 -24.55 -0.19
CA ARG A 123 -3.68 -25.52 0.68
C ARG A 123 -3.89 -25.22 2.15
N GLN A 124 -3.90 -23.94 2.53
CA GLN A 124 -4.06 -23.53 3.92
C GLN A 124 -5.50 -23.63 4.42
N TYR A 125 -6.47 -23.17 3.62
CA TYR A 125 -7.87 -23.05 4.07
C TYR A 125 -8.79 -24.14 3.50
N GLY A 126 -8.29 -24.99 2.59
CA GLY A 126 -9.07 -25.91 1.78
C GLY A 126 -9.51 -25.29 0.45
N SER A 127 -9.78 -26.13 -0.55
CA SER A 127 -10.04 -25.69 -1.93
C SER A 127 -11.14 -24.63 -2.05
N ILE A 128 -12.29 -24.87 -1.42
CA ILE A 128 -13.45 -23.97 -1.49
C ILE A 128 -13.20 -22.68 -0.70
N LYS A 129 -12.80 -22.79 0.57
CA LYS A 129 -12.60 -21.64 1.46
C LYS A 129 -11.43 -20.76 0.99
N GLY A 130 -10.33 -21.35 0.53
CA GLY A 130 -9.19 -20.60 -0.02
C GLY A 130 -9.56 -19.83 -1.28
N THR A 131 -10.41 -20.41 -2.14
CA THR A 131 -10.96 -19.70 -3.31
C THR A 131 -11.85 -18.54 -2.91
N ILE A 132 -12.73 -18.73 -1.92
CA ILE A 132 -13.61 -17.67 -1.39
C ILE A 132 -12.79 -16.52 -0.81
N VAL A 133 -11.81 -16.82 0.06
CA VAL A 133 -10.93 -15.80 0.66
C VAL A 133 -10.17 -15.04 -0.42
N HIS A 134 -9.69 -15.73 -1.47
CA HIS A 134 -9.04 -15.07 -2.59
C HIS A 134 -10.00 -14.17 -3.38
N ILE A 135 -11.26 -14.59 -3.63
CA ILE A 135 -12.28 -13.73 -4.26
C ILE A 135 -12.56 -12.49 -3.41
N ILE A 136 -12.75 -12.66 -2.11
CA ILE A 136 -13.04 -11.54 -1.23
C ILE A 136 -11.86 -10.55 -1.24
N GLY A 137 -10.63 -11.03 -1.04
CA GLY A 137 -9.45 -10.17 -0.93
C GLY A 137 -9.00 -9.52 -2.25
N TYR A 138 -9.15 -10.21 -3.38
CA TYR A 138 -8.62 -9.75 -4.67
C TYR A 138 -9.67 -9.18 -5.62
N THR A 139 -10.95 -9.37 -5.32
CA THR A 139 -12.06 -8.94 -6.19
C THR A 139 -13.03 -8.04 -5.44
N ILE A 140 -13.68 -8.55 -4.39
CA ILE A 140 -14.76 -7.82 -3.72
C ILE A 140 -14.21 -6.63 -2.93
N ALA A 141 -13.19 -6.84 -2.08
CA ALA A 141 -12.63 -5.79 -1.25
C ALA A 141 -12.05 -4.62 -2.07
N PRO A 142 -11.27 -4.83 -3.15
CA PRO A 142 -10.81 -3.73 -4.00
C PRO A 142 -11.96 -2.93 -4.63
N ILE A 143 -13.01 -3.60 -5.13
CA ILE A 143 -14.16 -2.90 -5.73
C ILE A 143 -14.89 -2.07 -4.68
N VAL A 144 -15.20 -2.66 -3.53
CA VAL A 144 -15.94 -1.97 -2.44
C VAL A 144 -15.12 -0.81 -1.89
N LEU A 145 -13.82 -1.00 -1.61
CA LEU A 145 -12.95 0.07 -1.14
C LEU A 145 -12.80 1.16 -2.20
N GLY A 146 -12.68 0.80 -3.47
CA GLY A 146 -12.55 1.78 -4.54
C GLY A 146 -13.82 2.62 -4.72
N LEU A 147 -14.99 1.99 -4.68
CA LEU A 147 -16.28 2.71 -4.67
C LEU A 147 -16.40 3.62 -3.44
N PHE A 148 -16.04 3.11 -2.26
CA PHE A 148 -16.03 3.93 -1.04
C PHE A 148 -15.13 5.16 -1.18
N LEU A 149 -13.91 5.01 -1.70
CA LEU A 149 -12.99 6.14 -1.89
C LEU A 149 -13.51 7.18 -2.89
N ILE A 150 -14.27 6.77 -3.91
CA ILE A 150 -14.88 7.69 -4.88
C ILE A 150 -16.11 8.39 -4.31
N PHE A 151 -16.97 7.66 -3.58
CA PHE A 151 -18.27 8.17 -3.13
C PHE A 151 -18.30 8.66 -1.68
N LYS A 152 -17.18 8.57 -0.95
CA LYS A 152 -17.10 9.01 0.45
C LYS A 152 -17.61 10.44 0.64
N ASP A 153 -17.28 11.34 -0.27
CA ASP A 153 -17.67 12.75 -0.17
C ASP A 153 -19.15 12.97 -0.50
N LEU A 154 -19.71 12.15 -1.40
CA LEU A 154 -21.15 12.14 -1.68
C LEU A 154 -21.94 11.66 -0.45
N LEU A 155 -21.44 10.62 0.23
CA LEU A 155 -22.04 10.07 1.46
C LEU A 155 -21.94 11.03 2.65
N SER A 156 -20.91 11.89 2.73
CA SER A 156 -20.81 12.89 3.80
C SER A 156 -21.70 14.12 3.60
N THR A 157 -22.35 14.23 2.44
CA THR A 157 -23.22 15.37 2.10
C THR A 157 -24.71 15.06 2.32
N ILE A 158 -25.06 13.81 2.64
CA ILE A 158 -26.41 13.31 2.95
C ILE A 158 -26.53 13.13 4.46
#